data_AF-A0A958V2M1-F1
#
_entry.id   AF-A0A958V2M1-F1
#
_cell.length_a   1.000
_cell.length_b   1.000
_cell.length_c   1.000
_cell.angle_alpha   90.00
_cell.angle_beta   90.00
_cell.angle_gamma   90.00
#
_symmetry.space_group_name_H-M   'P 1'
#
loop_
_entity.id
_entity.type
_entity.pdbx_description
1 polymer ?
#
loop_
_entity_poly.entity_id
_entity_poly.type
_entity_poly.pdbx_seq_one_letter_code
_entity_poly.pdbx_strand_id
1 'polypeptide(L)'
;MKQLFIIAIMISCTPSLLAQDTIKQLVNQGIQFHDDGNYDKAIETYKKALAIDSLSTLVNYEIAFSYFKKGAYEEAIKHADIVID
;
A
#
# COMPACT_ATOMS: atom_id res chain seq x y z
N MET A 1 23.79 -30.81 10.51
CA MET A 1 23.01 -30.61 9.27
C MET A 1 21.57 -30.15 9.50
N LYS A 2 20.79 -30.73 10.44
CA LYS A 2 19.43 -30.22 10.79
C LYS A 2 19.40 -28.79 11.37
N GLN A 3 20.42 -28.42 12.16
CA GLN A 3 20.55 -27.07 12.76
C GLN A 3 20.75 -25.97 11.70
N LEU A 4 21.48 -26.25 10.61
CA LEU A 4 21.67 -25.32 9.50
C LEU A 4 20.36 -25.05 8.72
N PHE A 5 19.46 -26.04 8.70
CA PHE A 5 18.17 -25.94 8.00
C PHE A 5 17.20 -24.98 8.71
N ILE A 6 17.27 -24.87 10.04
CA ILE A 6 16.42 -23.98 10.85
C ILE A 6 16.84 -22.51 10.69
N ILE A 7 18.14 -22.25 10.54
CA ILE A 7 18.68 -20.90 10.35
C ILE A 7 18.29 -20.33 8.97
N ALA A 8 18.22 -21.18 7.94
CA ALA A 8 17.80 -20.77 6.59
C ALA A 8 16.31 -20.37 6.49
N ILE A 9 15.44 -20.96 7.31
CA ILE A 9 14.00 -20.64 7.37
C ILE A 9 13.77 -19.31 8.10
N MET A 10 14.60 -18.96 9.08
CA MET A 10 14.50 -17.69 9.80
C MET A 10 14.92 -16.49 8.95
N ILE A 11 15.93 -16.65 8.08
CA ILE A 11 16.45 -15.57 7.22
C ILE A 11 15.52 -15.25 6.03
N SER A 12 14.72 -16.21 5.58
CA SER A 12 13.71 -15.98 4.53
C SER A 12 12.44 -15.31 5.05
N CYS A 13 12.22 -15.27 6.36
CA CYS A 13 11.02 -14.73 6.99
C CYS A 13 11.16 -13.26 7.47
N THR A 14 12.36 -12.69 7.44
CA THR A 14 12.59 -11.32 7.95
C THR A 14 12.25 -10.17 6.99
N PRO A 15 12.37 -10.28 5.65
CA PRO A 15 12.09 -9.12 4.77
C PRO A 15 10.60 -8.79 4.70
N SER A 16 9.74 -9.82 4.72
CA SER A 16 8.29 -9.67 4.54
C SER A 16 7.62 -8.97 5.72
N LEU A 17 8.12 -9.17 6.94
CA LEU A 17 7.57 -8.54 8.15
C LEU A 17 7.85 -7.03 8.17
N LEU A 18 9.10 -6.63 7.88
CA LEU A 18 9.50 -5.22 7.80
C LEU A 18 8.80 -4.49 6.64
N ALA A 19 8.60 -5.18 5.50
CA ALA A 19 7.86 -4.64 4.36
C ALA A 19 6.39 -4.36 4.72
N GLN A 20 5.72 -5.28 5.43
CA GLN A 20 4.34 -5.10 5.88
C GLN A 20 4.18 -3.94 6.86
N ASP A 21 5.08 -3.81 7.84
CA ASP A 21 5.08 -2.68 8.76
C ASP A 21 5.25 -1.33 8.03
N THR A 22 6.13 -1.32 7.03
CA THR A 22 6.37 -0.13 6.19
C THR A 22 5.12 0.24 5.37
N ILE A 23 4.46 -0.75 4.73
CA ILE A 23 3.21 -0.51 3.99
C ILE A 23 2.15 0.06 4.92
N LYS A 24 1.97 -0.53 6.11
CA LYS A 24 0.98 -0.06 7.09
C LYS A 24 1.25 1.38 7.52
N GLN A 25 2.50 1.75 7.76
CA GLN A 25 2.85 3.14 8.08
C GLN A 25 2.52 4.09 6.94
N LEU A 26 2.87 3.75 5.70
CA LEU A 26 2.59 4.56 4.52
C LEU A 26 1.08 4.71 4.30
N VAL A 27 0.30 3.64 4.49
CA VAL A 27 -1.17 3.70 4.42
C VAL A 27 -1.73 4.62 5.49
N ASN A 28 -1.33 4.45 6.76
CA ASN A 28 -1.83 5.31 7.84
C ASN A 28 -1.47 6.78 7.62
N GLN A 29 -0.28 7.08 7.11
CA GLN A 29 0.13 8.44 6.77
C GLN A 29 -0.68 8.99 5.59
N GLY A 30 -0.96 8.17 4.57
CA GLY A 30 -1.82 8.55 3.46
C GLY A 30 -3.25 8.86 3.91
N ILE A 31 -3.80 8.06 4.83
CA ILE A 31 -5.14 8.27 5.41
C ILE A 31 -5.19 9.61 6.14
N GLN A 32 -4.16 9.95 6.92
CA GLN A 32 -4.08 11.26 7.57
C GLN A 32 -4.12 12.40 6.54
N PHE A 33 -3.35 12.31 5.46
CA PHE A 33 -3.41 13.34 4.41
C PHE A 33 -4.76 13.38 3.70
N HIS A 34 -5.42 12.23 3.52
CA HIS A 34 -6.75 12.16 2.94
C HIS A 34 -7.78 12.86 3.83
N ASP A 35 -7.77 12.55 5.13
CA ASP A 35 -8.68 13.12 6.12
C ASP A 35 -8.50 14.64 6.26
N ASP A 36 -7.26 15.12 6.09
CA ASP A 36 -6.92 16.55 6.03
C ASP A 36 -7.33 17.23 4.70
N GLY A 37 -7.87 16.47 3.74
CA GLY A 37 -8.21 16.96 2.39
C GLY A 37 -7.03 17.13 1.44
N ASN A 38 -5.83 16.76 1.86
CA ASN A 38 -4.59 16.79 1.07
C ASN A 38 -4.48 15.56 0.15
N TYR A 39 -5.47 15.37 -0.73
CA TYR A 39 -5.61 14.15 -1.53
C TYR A 39 -4.38 13.84 -2.41
N ASP A 40 -3.73 14.84 -3.00
CA ASP A 40 -2.52 14.62 -3.80
C ASP A 40 -1.39 14.01 -3.00
N LYS A 41 -1.18 14.50 -1.78
CA LYS A 41 -0.15 13.99 -0.87
C LYS A 41 -0.50 12.60 -0.34
N ALA A 42 -1.79 12.33 -0.12
CA ALA A 42 -2.28 11.00 0.20
C ALA A 42 -1.92 10.01 -0.93
N ILE A 43 -2.27 10.35 -2.17
CA ILE A 43 -2.00 9.52 -3.35
C ILE A 43 -0.50 9.28 -3.55
N GLU A 44 0.34 10.31 -3.43
CA GLU A 44 1.80 10.13 -3.50
C GLU A 44 2.34 9.19 -2.41
N THR A 45 1.77 9.27 -1.20
CA THR A 45 2.17 8.42 -0.07
C THR A 45 1.75 6.97 -0.32
N TYR A 46 0.52 6.74 -0.80
CA TYR A 46 0.04 5.42 -1.19
C TYR A 46 0.83 4.81 -2.34
N LYS A 47 1.26 5.60 -3.33
CA LYS A 47 2.12 5.12 -4.43
C LYS A 47 3.46 4.57 -3.93
N LYS A 48 3.99 5.08 -2.80
CA LYS A 48 5.17 4.49 -2.15
C LYS A 48 4.86 3.11 -1.56
N ALA A 49 3.65 2.89 -1.04
CA ALA A 49 3.21 1.58 -0.57
C ALA A 49 3.04 0.60 -1.75
N LEU A 50 2.49 1.05 -2.89
CA LEU A 50 2.44 0.24 -4.12
C LEU A 50 3.81 -0.13 -4.68
N ALA A 51 4.85 0.68 -4.42
CA ALA A 51 6.21 0.32 -4.82
C ALA A 51 6.77 -0.88 -4.04
N ILE A 52 6.17 -1.22 -2.88
CA ILE A 52 6.53 -2.37 -2.04
C ILE A 52 5.61 -3.56 -2.37
N ASP A 53 4.31 -3.30 -2.47
CA ASP A 53 3.29 -4.28 -2.86
C ASP A 53 2.41 -3.72 -3.98
N SER A 54 2.79 -4.03 -5.22
CA SER A 54 2.17 -3.43 -6.41
C SER A 54 0.72 -3.87 -6.66
N LEU A 55 0.28 -4.95 -6.00
CA LEU A 55 -1.07 -5.51 -6.16
C LEU A 55 -1.90 -5.36 -4.88
N SER A 56 -1.46 -4.51 -3.94
CA SER A 56 -2.18 -4.31 -2.69
C SER A 56 -3.59 -3.78 -2.94
N THR A 57 -4.60 -4.61 -2.69
CA THR A 57 -6.02 -4.25 -2.83
C THR A 57 -6.37 -3.05 -1.95
N LEU A 58 -5.89 -3.03 -0.70
CA LEU A 58 -6.10 -1.93 0.24
C LEU A 58 -5.54 -0.61 -0.29
N VAL A 59 -4.30 -0.62 -0.78
CA VAL A 59 -3.65 0.61 -1.26
C VAL A 59 -4.32 1.12 -2.54
N ASN A 60 -4.72 0.23 -3.46
CA ASN A 60 -5.47 0.64 -4.64
C ASN A 60 -6.84 1.22 -4.28
N TYR A 61 -7.54 0.64 -3.29
CA TYR A 61 -8.79 1.20 -2.75
C TYR A 61 -8.58 2.61 -2.20
N GLU A 62 -7.56 2.82 -1.37
CA GLU A 62 -7.27 4.14 -0.78
C GLU A 62 -6.91 5.21 -1.82
N ILE A 63 -6.19 4.83 -2.88
CA ILE A 63 -5.91 5.71 -4.02
C ILE A 63 -7.19 6.02 -4.79
N ALA A 64 -8.01 5.02 -5.09
CA ALA A 64 -9.29 5.21 -5.78
C ALA A 64 -10.20 6.17 -4.99
N PHE A 65 -10.31 5.96 -3.68
CA PHE A 65 -11.09 6.81 -2.79
C PHE A 65 -10.55 8.24 -2.75
N SER A 66 -9.23 8.42 -2.70
CA SER A 66 -8.61 9.75 -2.70
C SER A 66 -8.82 10.50 -4.02
N TYR A 67 -8.67 9.82 -5.16
CA TYR A 67 -9.00 10.41 -6.47
C TYR A 67 -10.48 10.77 -6.57
N PHE A 68 -11.38 9.91 -6.09
CA PHE A 68 -12.82 10.19 -6.05
C PHE A 68 -13.12 11.44 -5.22
N LYS A 69 -12.54 11.55 -4.02
CA LYS A 69 -12.74 12.71 -3.15
C LYS A 69 -12.14 14.01 -3.69
N LYS A 70 -11.09 13.90 -4.52
CA LYS A 70 -10.52 15.02 -5.29
C LYS A 70 -11.38 15.42 -6.51
N GLY A 71 -12.33 14.56 -6.93
CA GLY A 71 -13.12 14.75 -8.15
C GLY A 71 -12.46 14.27 -9.44
N ALA A 72 -11.35 13.54 -9.32
CA ALA A 72 -10.62 12.93 -10.43
C ALA A 72 -11.18 11.52 -10.72
N TYR A 73 -12.36 11.46 -11.31
CA TYR A 73 -13.14 10.22 -11.41
C TYR A 73 -12.54 9.18 -12.35
N GLU A 74 -11.87 9.61 -13.43
CA GLU A 74 -11.26 8.68 -14.39
C GLU A 74 -10.11 7.89 -13.74
N GLU A 75 -9.27 8.55 -12.95
CA GLU A 75 -8.21 7.91 -12.18
C GLU A 75 -8.75 7.06 -11.03
N ALA A 76 -9.83 7.50 -10.40
CA ALA A 76 -10.50 6.70 -9.37
C ALA A 76 -10.98 5.37 -9.94
N ILE A 77 -11.62 5.38 -11.12
CA ILE A 77 -12.11 4.17 -11.80
C ILE A 77 -10.94 3.24 -12.15
N LYS A 78 -9.84 3.76 -12.71
CA LYS A 78 -8.66 2.94 -13.04
C LYS A 78 -8.13 2.14 -11.85
N HIS A 79 -8.10 2.75 -10.67
CA HIS A 79 -7.66 2.05 -9.45
C HIS A 79 -8.75 1.17 -8.85
N ALA A 80 -10.02 1.53 -8.99
CA ALA A 80 -11.14 0.70 -8.55
C ALA A 80 -11.26 -0.60 -9.36
N ASP A 81 -10.98 -0.56 -10.67
CA ASP A 81 -10.98 -1.75 -11.53
C ASP A 81 -9.97 -2.79 -11.02
N ILE A 82 -8.77 -2.36 -10.59
CA ILE A 82 -7.75 -3.22 -9.97
C ILE A 82 -8.23 -3.88 -8.67
N VAL A 83 -9.18 -3.25 -7.96
CA VAL A 83 -9.70 -3.74 -6.67
C VAL A 83 -10.79 -4.81 -6.86
N ILE A 84 -11.55 -4.73 -7.96
CA ILE A 84 -12.70 -5.60 -8.21
C ILE A 84 -12.40 -6.75 -9.18
N ASP A 85 -11.29 -6.69 -9.91
CA ASP A 85 -10.75 -7.78 -10.74
C ASP A 85 -10.11 -8.91 -9.90
#